data_AF-A0A1E5A325-F1
#
_entry.id   AF-A0A1E5A325-F1
#
_cell.length_a   1.000
_cell.length_b   1.000
_cell.length_c   1.000
_cell.angle_alpha   90.00
_cell.angle_beta   90.00
_cell.angle_gamma   90.00
#
_symmetry.space_group_name_H-M   'P 1'
#
loop_
_entity.id
_entity.type
_entity.pdbx_description
1 polymer ?
#
loop_
_entity_poly.entity_id
_entity_poly.type
_entity_poly.pdbx_seq_one_letter_code
_entity_poly.pdbx_strand_id
1 'polypeptide(L)' 'MLELMEDRHGSKSTMITSQLPVKDWHASIGDATLADAILDRLVHNSHRIALKGKSMRSMDPTTRGINPPS' A
#
# COMPACT_ATOMS: atom_id res chain seq x y z
N MET A 1 0.75 14.55 -4.17
CA MET A 1 1.53 13.39 -3.66
C MET A 1 3.02 13.69 -3.71
N LEU A 2 3.54 14.17 -4.85
CA LEU A 2 4.96 14.49 -5.03
C LEU A 2 5.47 15.57 -4.04
N GLU A 3 4.72 16.65 -3.82
CA GLU A 3 5.08 17.69 -2.83
C GLU A 3 5.21 17.14 -1.40
N LEU A 4 4.24 16.35 -0.93
CA LEU A 4 4.27 15.72 0.39
C LEU A 4 5.47 14.77 0.56
N MET A 5 5.95 14.19 -0.54
CA MET A 5 7.09 13.28 -0.52
C MET A 5 8.41 14.03 -0.51
N GLU A 6 8.52 15.11 -1.27
CA GLU A 6 9.67 16.01 -1.22
C GLU A 6 9.83 16.61 0.19
N ASP A 7 8.75 17.04 0.82
CA ASP A 7 8.76 17.63 2.16
C ASP A 7 9.18 16.65 3.28
N ARG A 8 8.99 15.34 3.04
CA ARG A 8 9.35 14.26 3.99
C ARG A 8 10.69 13.62 3.69
N HIS A 9 11.19 13.75 2.45
CA HIS A 9 12.39 13.09 1.99
C HIS A 9 13.60 13.48 2.84
N GLY A 10 14.34 12.50 3.37
CA GLY A 10 15.51 12.72 4.21
C GLY A 10 15.25 13.19 5.65
N SER A 11 14.00 13.53 6.00
CA SER A 11 13.65 14.05 7.34
C SER A 11 12.81 13.09 8.18
N LYS A 12 11.93 12.29 7.56
CA LYS A 12 11.04 11.35 8.27
C LYS A 12 10.75 10.09 7.44
N SER A 13 10.66 8.92 8.10
CA SER A 13 10.24 7.67 7.44
C SER A 13 8.79 7.76 6.95
N THR A 14 8.51 7.20 5.76
CA THR A 14 7.17 7.17 5.17
C THR A 14 6.77 5.72 4.88
N MET A 15 5.62 5.29 5.40
CA MET A 15 5.06 3.96 5.14
C MET A 15 3.88 4.08 4.20
N ILE A 16 3.83 3.18 3.20
CA ILE A 16 2.77 3.12 2.20
C ILE A 16 2.27 1.68 2.15
N THR A 17 0.95 1.52 2.11
CA THR A 17 0.30 0.23 1.91
C THR A 17 -0.43 0.24 0.57
N SER A 18 -0.40 -0.89 -0.13
CA SER A 18 -1.10 -1.05 -1.40
C SER A 18 -1.66 -2.47 -1.49
N GLN A 19 -2.82 -2.57 -2.13
CA GLN A 19 -3.44 -3.85 -2.46
C GLN A 19 -2.87 -4.46 -3.74
N LEU A 20 -2.08 -3.68 -4.49
CA LEU A 20 -1.47 -4.09 -5.74
C LEU A 20 0.05 -4.26 -5.57
N PRO A 21 0.64 -5.32 -6.15
CA PRO A 21 2.08 -5.43 -6.29
C PRO A 21 2.66 -4.19 -7.00
N VAL A 22 3.85 -3.74 -6.59
CA VAL A 22 4.50 -2.54 -7.15
C VAL A 22 4.67 -2.59 -8.67
N LYS A 23 4.91 -3.78 -9.24
CA LYS A 23 5.01 -3.99 -10.69
C LYS A 23 3.74 -3.60 -11.46
N ASP A 24 2.59 -3.63 -10.80
CA ASP A 24 1.29 -3.36 -11.41
C ASP A 24 0.89 -1.89 -11.22
N TRP A 25 1.67 -1.10 -10.46
CA TRP A 25 1.37 0.31 -10.20
C TRP A 25 1.48 1.15 -11.46
N HIS A 26 2.45 0.87 -12.33
CA HIS A 26 2.65 1.64 -13.56
C HIS A 26 1.39 1.63 -14.44
N ALA A 27 0.83 0.44 -14.66
CA ALA A 27 -0.43 0.27 -15.39
C ALA A 27 -1.64 0.84 -14.65
N SER A 28 -1.65 0.80 -13.32
CA SER A 28 -2.80 1.23 -12.49
C SER A 28 -2.90 2.75 -12.34
N ILE A 29 -1.77 3.47 -12.43
CA ILE A 29 -1.72 4.94 -12.32
C ILE A 29 -2.21 5.61 -13.60
N GLY A 30 -2.07 4.95 -14.76
CA GLY A 30 -2.60 5.40 -16.05
C GLY A 30 -1.80 6.50 -16.75
N ASP A 31 -1.05 7.32 -16.00
CA ASP A 31 -0.09 8.28 -16.52
C ASP A 31 1.34 7.75 -16.33
N ALA A 32 2.04 7.49 -17.45
CA ALA A 32 3.39 6.93 -17.45
C ALA A 32 4.41 7.86 -16.78
N THR A 33 4.29 9.17 -16.97
CA THR A 33 5.21 10.16 -16.39
C THR A 33 5.05 10.22 -14.88
N LEU A 34 3.80 10.22 -14.41
CA LEU A 34 3.51 10.20 -12.98
C LEU A 34 3.92 8.87 -12.34
N ALA A 35 3.67 7.75 -13.02
CA ALA A 35 4.08 6.43 -12.57
C ALA A 35 5.60 6.35 -12.39
N ASP A 36 6.37 6.80 -13.38
CA ASP A 36 7.83 6.80 -13.31
C ASP A 36 8.33 7.68 -12.16
N ALA A 37 7.78 8.89 -12.00
CA ALA A 37 8.15 9.79 -10.92
C ALA A 37 7.87 9.20 -9.52
N ILE A 38 6.74 8.50 -9.35
CA ILE A 38 6.38 7.85 -8.09
C ILE A 38 7.30 6.66 -7.81
N LEU A 39 7.56 5.82 -8.82
CA LEU A 39 8.44 4.65 -8.68
C LEU A 39 9.89 5.07 -8.35
N ASP A 40 10.42 6.07 -9.03
CA ASP A 40 11.78 6.56 -8.75
C ASP A 40 11.91 7.11 -7.33
N ARG A 41 10.91 7.86 -6.84
CA ARG A 41 11.02 8.53 -5.53
C ARG A 41 10.72 7.63 -4.35
N LEU A 42 9.73 6.74 -4.48
CA LEU A 42 9.28 5.89 -3.37
C LEU A 42 9.86 4.51 -3.41
N VAL A 43 9.95 3.94 -4.59
CA VAL A 43 10.15 2.52 -4.76
C VAL A 43 11.64 2.21 -4.83
N HIS A 44 12.45 3.11 -5.39
CA HIS A 44 13.90 2.94 -5.53
C HIS A 44 14.62 2.74 -4.17
N ASN A 45 14.21 3.48 -3.13
CA ASN A 45 14.84 3.45 -1.80
C ASN A 45 13.96 2.82 -0.70
N SER A 46 12.92 2.06 -1.04
CA SER A 46 12.02 1.47 -0.03
C SER A 46 12.38 0.04 0.35
N HIS A 47 12.16 -0.28 1.62
CA HIS A 47 12.02 -1.66 2.07
C HIS A 47 10.63 -2.17 1.73
N ARG A 48 10.56 -3.28 0.98
CA ARG A 48 9.30 -3.87 0.54
C ARG A 48 8.95 -5.08 1.39
N ILE A 49 7.76 -5.06 1.97
CA ILE A 49 7.21 -6.19 2.74
C ILE A 49 5.98 -6.69 2.00
N ALA A 50 6.10 -7.86 1.37
CA ALA A 50 4.98 -8.51 0.71
C ALA A 50 4.14 -9.27 1.75
N LEU A 51 2.98 -8.72 2.10
CA LEU A 51 2.05 -9.36 3.02
C LEU A 51 1.37 -10.55 2.33
N LYS A 52 1.27 -11.67 3.04
CA LYS A 52 0.61 -12.91 2.60
C LYS A 52 -0.33 -13.38 3.69
N GLY A 53 -1.37 -14.11 3.31
CA GLY A 53 -2.32 -14.71 4.25
C GLY A 53 -3.78 -14.34 3.95
N LYS A 54 -4.70 -14.94 4.72
CA LYS A 54 -6.14 -14.66 4.61
C LYS A 54 -6.46 -13.32 5.26
N SER A 55 -7.53 -12.67 4.78
CA SER A 55 -8.02 -11.44 5.38
C SER A 55 -8.35 -11.65 6.85
N MET A 56 -7.76 -10.83 7.73
CA MET A 56 -8.05 -10.85 9.16
C MET A 56 -9.53 -10.53 9.45
N ARG A 57 -10.23 -9.81 8.56
CA ARG A 57 -11.67 -9.54 8.68
C ARG A 57 -12.53 -10.81 8.63
N SER A 58 -12.06 -11.86 7.94
CA SER A 58 -12.74 -13.17 7.91
C SER A 58 -12.51 -14.02 9.17
N MET A 59 -11.49 -13.64 9.96
CA MET A 59 -11.15 -14.29 11.22
C MET A 59 -11.98 -13.73 12.38
N ASP A 60 -12.63 -12.58 12.19
CA ASP A 60 -13.54 -11.99 13.17
C ASP A 60 -14.84 -12.84 13.26
N PRO A 61 -15.11 -13.48 14.41
CA PRO A 61 -16.32 -14.27 14.62
C PRO A 61 -17.61 -13.45 14.42
N THR A 62 -17.55 -12.14 14.70
CA THR A 62 -18.68 -11.22 14.59
C THR A 62 -19.07 -10.97 13.12
N THR A 63 -18.12 -11.10 12.19
CA THR A 63 -18.38 -10.92 10.75
C THR A 63 -18.98 -12.18 10.09
N ARG A 64 -18.90 -13.36 10.75
CA ARG A 64 -19.44 -14.63 10.23
C ARG A 64 -20.93 -14.83 10.48
N GLY A 65 -21.66 -13.85 11.02
CA GLY A 65 -23.09 -13.98 11.29
C GLY A 65 -23.42 -15.07 12.33
N ILE A 66 -22.48 -15.36 13.25
CA ILE A 66 -22.76 -16.25 14.37
C ILE A 66 -23.48 -15.39 15.42
N ASN A 67 -24.82 -15.45 15.43
CA ASN A 67 -25.60 -14.85 16.51
C ASN A 67 -25.07 -15.36 17.86
N PRO A 68 -24.81 -14.47 18.85
CA PRO A 68 -24.50 -14.93 20.18
C PRO A 68 -25.71 -15.72 20.73
N PRO A 69 -25.50 -16.89 21.35
CA PRO A 69 -26.59 -17.60 22.00
C PRO A 69 -27.14 -16.73 23.14
N SER A 70 -28.48 -16.69 23.23
CA SER A 70 -29.25 -16.00 24.26
C SER A 70 -28.89 -16.46 25.67
#